data_AF-A0A6A3D1Y5-F1
#
_entry.id   AF-A0A6A3D1Y5-F1
#
_cell.length_a   1.000
_cell.length_b   1.000
_cell.length_c   1.000
_cell.angle_alpha   90.00
_cell.angle_beta   90.00
_cell.angle_gamma   90.00
#
_symmetry.space_group_name_H-M   'P 1'
#
loop_
_entity.id
_entity.type
_entity.pdbx_description
1 polymer ?
#
loop_
_entity_poly.entity_id
_entity_poly.type
_entity_poly.pdbx_seq_one_letter_code
_entity_poly.pdbx_strand_id
1 'polypeptide(L)'
;MKTGHQVFDLDDGLLMGIVVNVPVKRYAGLWKSRHWNAVKKIDGVLYNLDSDLQAPQCFKDCGEVGEFLDFIISHDGQVLLVKNENRQ
;
A
#
# COMPACT_ATOMS: atom_id res chain seq x y z
N MET A 1 5.37 1.87 26.43
CA MET A 1 5.57 2.54 25.12
C MET A 1 4.32 2.28 24.29
N LYS A 2 3.56 3.32 23.96
CA LYS A 2 2.44 3.18 23.03
C LYS A 2 3.01 3.34 21.62
N THR A 3 3.21 2.24 20.90
CA THR A 3 3.37 2.30 19.44
C THR A 3 1.97 2.57 18.92
N GLY A 4 1.59 3.84 18.83
CA GLY A 4 0.34 4.22 18.20
C GLY A 4 0.53 3.99 16.71
N HIS A 5 0.02 2.87 16.18
CA HIS A 5 -0.35 2.79 14.77
C HIS A 5 -1.33 3.94 14.55
N GLN A 6 -0.83 5.06 13.98
CA GLN A 6 -1.71 6.03 13.36
C GLN A 6 -2.35 5.26 12.22
N VAL A 7 -3.53 4.70 12.51
CA VAL A 7 -4.45 4.18 11.50
C VAL A 7 -4.57 5.33 10.52
N PHE A 8 -3.97 5.16 9.33
CA PHE A 8 -4.11 6.12 8.25
C PHE A 8 -5.60 6.35 8.10
N ASP A 9 -6.06 7.56 8.43
CA ASP A 9 -7.46 7.90 8.27
C ASP A 9 -7.70 8.09 6.77
N LEU A 10 -7.81 6.97 6.07
CA LEU A 10 -8.16 6.91 4.66
C LEU A 10 -9.58 7.45 4.42
N ASP A 11 -10.32 7.81 5.48
CA ASP A 11 -11.61 8.48 5.45
C ASP A 11 -11.54 10.00 5.63
N ASP A 12 -10.36 10.59 5.90
CA ASP A 12 -10.23 12.03 6.10
C ASP A 12 -10.40 12.86 4.80
N GLY A 13 -10.55 12.19 3.66
CA GLY A 13 -10.69 12.80 2.34
C GLY A 13 -9.42 13.48 1.81
N LEU A 14 -8.35 13.52 2.59
CA LEU A 14 -7.06 14.11 2.23
C LEU A 14 -6.18 13.11 1.47
N LEU A 15 -6.40 11.81 1.69
CA LEU A 15 -5.61 10.73 1.09
C LEU A 15 -6.35 10.09 -0.11
N MET A 16 -5.77 10.19 -1.31
CA MET A 16 -6.26 9.49 -2.51
C MET A 16 -5.98 7.99 -2.45
N GLY A 17 -4.83 7.62 -1.89
CA GLY A 17 -4.37 6.24 -1.79
C GLY A 17 -2.88 6.15 -1.49
N ILE A 18 -2.34 4.96 -1.67
CA ILE A 18 -0.94 4.63 -1.39
C ILE A 18 -0.37 3.95 -2.63
N VAL A 19 0.86 4.31 -2.99
CA VAL A 19 1.65 3.60 -3.99
C VAL A 19 2.85 2.99 -3.28
N VAL A 20 3.09 1.71 -3.48
CA VAL A 20 4.22 1.00 -2.91
C VAL A 20 5.14 0.50 -4.00
N ASN A 21 6.44 0.50 -3.69
CA ASN A 21 7.48 -0.01 -4.56
C ASN A 21 8.25 -1.12 -3.85
N VAL A 22 8.02 -2.36 -4.27
CA VAL A 22 8.61 -3.55 -3.65
C VAL A 22 9.75 -4.12 -4.50
N PRO A 23 10.85 -4.60 -3.88
CA PRO A 23 11.87 -5.32 -4.61
C PRO A 23 11.33 -6.67 -5.09
N VAL A 24 11.61 -7.03 -6.34
CA VAL A 24 11.27 -8.34 -6.91
C VAL A 24 12.51 -9.02 -7.45
N LYS A 25 12.60 -10.33 -7.23
CA LYS A 25 13.66 -11.19 -7.75
C LYS A 25 13.08 -12.02 -8.90
N ARG A 26 13.67 -11.89 -10.08
CA ARG A 26 13.32 -12.69 -11.27
C ARG A 26 14.46 -13.65 -11.61
N TYR A 27 14.15 -14.70 -12.37
CA TYR A 27 15.12 -15.71 -12.84
C TYR A 27 16.01 -16.27 -11.72
N ALA A 28 15.39 -16.87 -10.69
CA ALA A 28 16.08 -17.42 -9.52
C ALA A 28 17.01 -16.41 -8.78
N GLY A 29 16.74 -15.11 -8.91
CA GLY A 29 17.49 -14.05 -8.21
C GLY A 29 18.63 -13.42 -9.01
N LEU A 30 18.85 -13.84 -10.27
CA LEU A 30 19.85 -13.26 -11.15
C LEU A 30 19.50 -11.84 -11.61
N TRP A 31 18.19 -11.51 -11.64
CA TRP A 31 17.73 -10.18 -12.00
C TRP A 31 16.96 -9.55 -10.84
N LYS A 32 17.47 -8.42 -10.34
CA LYS A 32 16.80 -7.58 -9.35
C LYS A 32 16.04 -6.49 -10.09
N SER A 33 14.74 -6.39 -9.84
CA SER A 33 13.90 -5.31 -10.33
C SER A 33 13.03 -4.80 -9.19
N ARG A 34 12.18 -3.85 -9.51
CA ARG A 34 11.18 -3.30 -8.63
C ARG A 34 9.79 -3.44 -9.27
N HIS A 35 8.78 -3.54 -8.42
CA HIS A 35 7.38 -3.67 -8.81
C HIS A 35 6.54 -2.65 -8.07
N TRP A 36 5.59 -2.05 -8.78
CA TRP A 36 4.76 -0.96 -8.26
C TRP A 36 3.34 -1.44 -8.05
N ASN A 37 2.84 -1.28 -6.83
CA ASN A 37 1.47 -1.64 -6.46
C ASN A 37 0.75 -0.41 -5.92
N ALA A 38 -0.58 -0.38 -6.09
CA ALA A 38 -1.42 0.63 -5.47
C ALA A 38 -2.30 0.00 -4.39
N VAL A 39 -2.50 0.73 -3.29
CA VAL A 39 -3.55 0.46 -2.30
C VAL A 39 -4.51 1.64 -2.32
N LYS A 40 -5.80 1.36 -2.46
CA LYS A 40 -6.81 2.42 -2.57
C LYS A 40 -8.13 2.01 -1.92
N LYS A 41 -8.80 2.98 -1.31
CA LYS A 41 -10.19 2.85 -0.88
C LYS A 41 -11.13 3.13 -2.06
N ILE A 42 -11.99 2.18 -2.40
CA ILE A 42 -13.00 2.28 -3.47
C ILE A 42 -14.32 1.83 -2.84
N ASP A 43 -15.34 2.69 -2.92
CA ASP A 43 -16.68 2.44 -2.36
C ASP A 43 -16.66 1.93 -0.91
N GLY A 44 -15.79 2.52 -0.08
CA GLY A 44 -15.68 2.15 1.34
C GLY A 44 -14.76 0.96 1.64
N VAL A 45 -14.25 0.26 0.63
CA VAL A 45 -13.43 -0.96 0.80
C VAL A 45 -12.00 -0.69 0.37
N LEU A 46 -11.04 -1.19 1.15
CA LEU A 46 -9.61 -1.08 0.86
C LEU A 46 -9.15 -2.23 -0.02
N TYR A 47 -8.50 -1.90 -1.14
CA TYR A 47 -8.03 -2.88 -2.10
C TYR A 47 -6.53 -2.81 -2.31
N ASN A 48 -5.91 -3.98 -2.41
CA ASN A 48 -4.64 -4.17 -3.10
C ASN A 48 -4.92 -4.26 -4.61
N LEU A 49 -4.31 -3.35 -5.37
CA LEU A 49 -4.44 -3.20 -6.81
C LEU A 49 -3.14 -3.58 -7.53
N ASP A 50 -2.35 -4.50 -6.94
CA ASP A 50 -1.21 -5.11 -7.61
C ASP A 50 -1.63 -5.72 -8.96
N SER A 51 -0.95 -5.31 -10.03
CA SER A 51 -1.25 -5.75 -11.40
C SER A 51 -0.95 -7.22 -11.66
N ASP A 52 -0.18 -7.89 -10.80
CA ASP A 52 0.11 -9.32 -10.91
C ASP A 52 -1.03 -10.19 -10.32
N LEU A 53 -1.98 -9.58 -9.60
CA LEU A 53 -3.19 -10.27 -9.13
C LEU A 53 -4.20 -10.45 -10.26
N GLN A 54 -4.90 -11.58 -10.26
CA GLN A 54 -5.99 -11.83 -11.23
C GLN A 54 -7.17 -10.86 -11.06
N ALA A 55 -7.35 -10.32 -9.86
CA ALA A 55 -8.38 -9.35 -9.51
C ALA A 55 -7.95 -8.55 -8.26
N PRO A 56 -8.53 -7.36 -8.01
CA PRO A 56 -8.32 -6.61 -6.77
C PRO A 56 -8.61 -7.47 -5.54
N GLN A 57 -7.70 -7.44 -4.56
CA GLN A 57 -7.88 -8.15 -3.30
C GLN A 57 -8.26 -7.19 -2.18
N CYS A 58 -9.36 -7.47 -1.48
CA CYS A 58 -9.79 -6.67 -0.34
C CYS A 58 -8.87 -6.91 0.86
N PHE A 59 -8.51 -5.83 1.54
CA PHE A 59 -8.07 -5.90 2.93
C PHE A 59 -9.30 -5.99 3.85
N LYS A 60 -9.15 -6.67 5.00
CA LYS A 60 -10.17 -6.81 6.04
C LYS A 60 -10.47 -5.47 6.71
N ASP A 61 -9.43 -4.74 7.05
CA ASP A 61 -9.50 -3.46 7.75
C ASP A 61 -8.20 -2.65 7.59
N CYS A 62 -8.16 -1.46 8.19
CA CYS A 62 -6.98 -0.60 8.17
C CYS A 62 -5.78 -1.19 8.95
N GLY A 63 -6.02 -2.13 9.87
CA GLY A 63 -4.96 -2.85 10.59
C GLY A 63 -4.19 -3.76 9.66
N GLU A 64 -4.90 -4.54 8.83
CA GLU A 64 -4.27 -5.40 7.81
C GLU A 64 -3.51 -4.59 6.76
N VAL A 65 -3.99 -3.38 6.41
CA VAL A 65 -3.21 -2.45 5.58
C VAL A 65 -1.93 -2.01 6.30
N GLY A 66 -2.01 -1.68 7.59
CA GLY A 66 -0.84 -1.33 8.40
C GLY A 66 0.20 -2.44 8.43
N GLU A 67 -0.22 -3.68 8.70
CA GLU A 67 0.64 -4.87 8.69
C GLU A 67 1.29 -5.09 7.31
N PHE A 68 0.53 -4.91 6.23
CA PHE A 68 1.05 -4.99 4.86
C PHE A 68 2.13 -3.94 4.58
N LEU A 69 1.92 -2.69 5.01
CA LEU A 69 2.90 -1.62 4.83
C LEU A 69 4.15 -1.82 5.70
N ASP A 70 3.99 -2.27 6.96
CA ASP A 70 5.09 -2.63 7.85
C ASP A 70 5.93 -3.78 7.26
N PHE A 71 5.29 -4.79 6.65
CA PHE A 71 5.96 -5.85 5.92
C PHE A 71 6.77 -5.30 4.73
N ILE A 72 6.19 -4.40 3.93
CA ILE A 72 6.88 -3.78 2.80
C ILE A 72 8.13 -3.02 3.26
N ILE A 73 8.01 -2.17 4.28
CA ILE A 73 9.10 -1.33 4.78
C ILE A 73 10.23 -2.21 5.36
N SER A 74 9.88 -3.27 6.10
CA SER A 74 10.86 -4.20 6.65
C SER A 74 11.62 -5.02 5.59
N HIS A 75 11.13 -5.04 4.35
CA HIS A 75 11.71 -5.80 3.23
C HIS A 75 12.23 -4.91 2.08
N ASP A 76 12.78 -3.73 2.41
CA ASP A 76 13.39 -2.78 1.44
C ASP A 76 12.38 -2.20 0.42
N GLY A 77 11.10 -2.27 0.76
CA GLY A 77 10.04 -1.61 0.03
C GLY A 77 9.91 -0.13 0.40
N GLN A 78 9.36 0.66 -0.52
CA GLN A 78 9.10 2.09 -0.32
C GLN A 78 7.60 2.34 -0.37
N VAL A 79 7.13 3.23 0.49
CA VAL A 79 5.72 3.62 0.58
C VAL A 79 5.59 5.10 0.25
N LEU A 80 4.71 5.43 -0.70
CA LEU A 80 4.39 6.79 -1.09
C LEU A 80 2.91 7.04 -0.82
N LEU A 81 2.63 8.11 -0.09
CA LEU A 81 1.26 8.56 0.15
C LEU A 81 0.84 9.50 -0.97
N VAL A 82 -0.27 9.17 -1.62
CA VAL A 82 -0.86 10.00 -2.68
C VAL A 82 -1.96 10.83 -2.06
N LYS A 83 -1.73 12.12 -1.87
CA LYS A 83 -2.73 13.04 -1.33
C LYS A 83 -3.64 13.56 -2.44
N ASN A 84 -4.91 13.82 -2.11
CA ASN A 84 -5.76 14.63 -2.97
C ASN A 84 -5.20 16.05 -3.03
N GLU A 85 -5.35 16.70 -4.17
CA GLU A 85 -5.10 18.14 -4.24
C GLU A 85 -6.06 18.84 -3.27
N ASN A 86 -5.54 19.70 -2.40
CA ASN A 86 -6.37 20.62 -1.65
C ASN A 86 -7.06 21.54 -2.65
N ARG A 87 -8.29 21.23 -3.05
CA ARG A 87 -9.16 22.23 -3.67
C ARG A 87 -9.54 23.21 -2.57
N GLN A 88 -8.84 24.35 -2.55
CA GLN A 88 -9.28 25.54 -1.83
C GLN A 88 -10.62 26.02 -2.37
#